data_AF-A0A3R6URK2-F1
#
_entry.id   AF-A0A3R6URK2-F1
#
_cell.length_a   1.000
_cell.length_b   1.000
_cell.length_c   1.000
_cell.angle_alpha   90.00
_cell.angle_beta   90.00
_cell.angle_gamma   90.00
#
_symmetry.space_group_name_H-M   'P 1'
#
loop_
_entity.id
_entity.type
_entity.pdbx_description
1 polymer ?
#
loop_
_entity_poly.entity_id
_entity_poly.type
_entity_poly.pdbx_seq_one_letter_code
_entity_poly.pdbx_strand_id
1 'polypeptide(L)'
;MVLQTEQTERLRKALHIDITDGIILAVMRQGRRQENDTKETMEAWMERHVFVYASTPKVLETMKKEFSVSSLLREYKHGKRFLVYRCHLVNRDMMLVDKVTIYLFENTVTGHVEAQMFIEDITQEYLDNVTNEVLYQKDYKLLSLISLDREIINFRSCHLEDIDIKKRKNIPYKKAAELVCGHHIHPNDRERFLSKTNLTFLRKTMEEKGMHSFAAQTTDS
;
A
#
# COMPACT_ATOMS: atom_id res chain seq x y z
N MET A 1 14.38 18.93 -19.29
CA MET A 1 13.82 19.35 -17.99
C MET A 1 12.30 19.21 -18.07
N VAL A 2 11.78 17.97 -18.03
CA VAL A 2 10.33 17.66 -18.12
C VAL A 2 10.06 16.43 -17.24
N LEU A 3 10.30 16.59 -15.93
CA LEU A 3 10.00 15.56 -14.90
C LEU A 3 9.10 16.13 -13.80
N GLN A 4 8.65 17.38 -13.91
CA GLN A 4 8.25 18.18 -12.75
C GLN A 4 6.74 18.40 -12.58
N THR A 5 5.87 17.84 -13.42
CA THR A 5 4.42 18.15 -13.30
C THR A 5 3.65 16.98 -12.70
N GLU A 6 3.73 15.77 -13.26
CA GLU A 6 3.02 14.60 -12.71
C GLU A 6 3.64 14.06 -11.41
N GLN A 7 4.97 14.04 -11.27
CA GLN A 7 5.62 13.61 -10.02
C GLN A 7 5.32 14.56 -8.85
N THR A 8 5.16 15.86 -9.14
CA THR A 8 4.87 16.88 -8.12
C THR A 8 3.41 16.85 -7.68
N GLU A 9 2.48 16.39 -8.53
CA GLU A 9 1.07 16.17 -8.14
C GLU A 9 0.87 14.97 -7.22
N ARG A 10 1.73 13.94 -7.30
CA ARG A 10 1.67 12.73 -6.45
C ARG A 10 2.49 12.83 -5.17
N LEU A 11 3.42 13.77 -5.08
CA LEU A 11 4.23 14.00 -3.90
C LEU A 11 3.37 14.55 -2.76
N ARG A 12 3.13 13.74 -1.74
CA ARG A 12 2.34 14.13 -0.57
C ARG A 12 3.15 15.01 0.37
N LYS A 13 4.41 14.62 0.62
CA LYS A 13 5.32 15.26 1.59
C LYS A 13 6.78 15.03 1.19
N ALA A 14 7.63 15.99 1.55
CA ALA A 14 9.07 15.78 1.62
C ALA A 14 9.58 16.24 3.00
N LEU A 15 10.52 15.51 3.58
CA LEU A 15 11.12 15.79 4.89
C LEU A 15 12.62 15.90 4.74
N HIS A 16 13.20 16.86 5.45
CA HIS A 16 14.61 16.91 5.74
C HIS A 16 14.81 16.56 7.21
N ILE A 17 15.65 15.57 7.50
CA ILE A 17 15.73 14.93 8.81
C ILE A 17 17.20 14.80 9.22
N ASP A 18 17.52 15.17 10.45
CA ASP A 18 18.76 14.76 11.10
C ASP A 18 18.54 13.36 11.67
N ILE A 19 19.21 12.38 11.08
CA ILE A 19 19.09 10.98 11.47
C ILE A 19 19.96 10.67 12.69
N THR A 20 21.07 11.38 12.88
CA THR A 20 21.89 11.23 14.09
C THR A 20 21.08 11.56 15.33
N ASP A 21 20.34 12.67 15.30
CA ASP A 21 19.55 13.16 16.44
C ASP A 21 18.08 12.72 16.39
N GLY A 22 17.63 12.16 15.27
CA GLY A 22 16.25 11.68 15.07
C GLY A 22 15.21 12.80 14.96
N ILE A 23 15.64 14.02 14.63
CA ILE A 23 14.78 15.20 14.57
C ILE A 23 14.49 15.59 13.12
N ILE A 24 13.27 16.01 12.85
CA ILE A 24 12.96 16.65 11.58
C ILE A 24 13.60 18.03 11.59
N LEU A 25 14.35 18.37 10.55
CA LEU A 25 14.90 19.70 10.34
C LEU A 25 13.90 20.58 9.59
N ALA A 26 13.28 20.03 8.54
CA ALA A 26 12.28 20.77 7.77
C ALA A 26 11.25 19.86 7.09
N VAL A 27 10.09 20.43 6.79
CA VAL A 27 9.03 19.79 6.00
C VAL A 27 8.73 20.65 4.78
N MET A 28 8.72 20.04 3.60
CA MET A 28 8.24 20.68 2.38
C MET A 28 6.73 20.53 2.27
N ARG A 29 6.02 21.67 2.18
CA ARG A 29 4.57 21.71 1.93
C ARG A 29 4.30 22.65 0.75
N GLN A 30 3.64 22.15 -0.29
CA GLN A 30 3.26 22.94 -1.49
C GLN A 30 4.44 23.72 -2.10
N GLY A 31 5.62 23.10 -2.17
CA GLY A 31 6.83 23.71 -2.72
C GLY A 31 7.55 24.70 -1.80
N ARG A 32 7.05 24.96 -0.58
CA ARG A 32 7.72 25.80 0.42
C ARG A 32 8.36 24.96 1.52
N ARG A 33 9.59 25.31 1.87
CA ARG A 33 10.33 24.73 3.00
C ARG A 33 9.86 25.41 4.29
N GLN A 34 9.43 24.61 5.26
CA GLN A 34 9.12 25.07 6.61
C GLN A 34 10.10 24.40 7.57
N GLU A 35 10.93 25.19 8.23
CA GLU A 35 11.82 24.70 9.28
C GLU A 35 10.99 24.18 10.46
N ASN A 36 11.52 23.18 11.14
CA ASN A 36 10.88 22.55 12.27
C ASN A 36 11.30 23.21 13.59
N ASP A 37 10.66 24.32 13.94
CA ASP A 37 10.96 25.07 15.16
C ASP A 37 10.60 24.30 16.45
N THR A 38 9.80 23.23 16.36
CA THR A 38 9.32 22.46 17.51
C THR A 38 10.23 21.28 17.89
N LYS A 39 11.29 21.02 17.11
CA LYS A 39 12.18 19.84 17.27
C LYS A 39 11.41 18.51 17.31
N GLU A 40 10.30 18.42 16.59
CA GLU A 40 9.56 17.16 16.44
C GLU A 40 10.47 16.04 15.92
N THR A 41 10.36 14.85 16.54
CA THR A 41 11.11 13.66 16.11
C THR A 41 10.52 13.04 14.86
N MET A 42 11.36 12.36 14.08
CA MET A 42 10.94 11.62 12.90
C MET A 42 9.86 10.59 13.25
N GLU A 43 10.07 9.80 14.31
CA GLU A 43 9.13 8.77 14.72
C GLU A 43 7.77 9.35 15.10
N ALA A 44 7.72 10.43 15.89
CA ALA A 44 6.46 11.07 16.28
C ALA A 44 5.72 11.65 15.07
N TRP A 45 6.45 12.24 14.13
CA TRP A 45 5.87 12.75 12.89
C TRP A 45 5.29 11.60 12.03
N MET A 46 6.05 10.53 11.86
CA MET A 46 5.63 9.35 11.11
C MET A 46 4.41 8.68 11.76
N GLU A 47 4.35 8.64 13.09
CA GLU A 47 3.19 8.15 13.84
C GLU A 47 1.91 8.91 13.50
N ARG A 48 1.97 10.25 13.47
CA ARG A 48 0.82 11.10 13.20
C ARG A 48 0.40 11.13 11.73
N HIS A 49 1.34 10.98 10.80
CA HIS A 49 1.10 11.26 9.39
C HIS A 49 1.10 10.05 8.47
N VAL A 50 1.76 8.95 8.85
CA VAL A 50 1.91 7.76 8.00
C VAL A 50 1.42 6.52 8.72
N PHE A 51 1.95 6.22 9.90
CA PHE A 51 1.68 4.97 10.62
C PHE A 51 0.25 4.87 11.15
N VAL A 52 -0.42 6.00 11.36
CA VAL A 52 -1.87 6.04 11.66
C VAL A 52 -2.71 5.32 10.60
N TYR A 53 -2.18 5.17 9.39
CA TYR A 53 -2.83 4.47 8.29
C TYR A 53 -2.30 3.05 8.07
N ALA A 54 -1.51 2.48 8.99
CA ALA A 54 -1.05 1.09 8.87
C ALA A 54 -2.25 0.13 8.83
N SER A 55 -2.23 -0.83 7.91
CA SER A 55 -3.38 -1.74 7.70
C SER A 55 -3.56 -2.76 8.82
N THR A 56 -2.47 -3.18 9.46
CA THR A 56 -2.46 -4.19 10.53
C THR A 56 -1.37 -3.87 11.57
N PRO A 57 -1.45 -4.45 12.78
CA PRO A 57 -0.38 -4.34 13.78
C PRO A 57 0.98 -4.81 13.26
N LYS A 58 1.02 -5.91 12.49
CA LYS A 58 2.25 -6.44 11.90
C LYS A 58 2.89 -5.47 10.90
N VAL A 59 2.07 -4.82 10.07
CA VAL A 59 2.53 -3.77 9.14
C VAL A 59 3.07 -2.58 9.93
N LEU A 60 2.37 -2.15 10.99
CA LEU A 60 2.83 -1.07 11.86
C LEU A 60 4.20 -1.38 12.48
N GLU A 61 4.38 -2.58 13.06
CA GLU A 61 5.66 -3.00 13.64
C GLU A 61 6.79 -3.02 12.61
N THR A 62 6.50 -3.51 11.39
CA THR A 62 7.46 -3.52 10.29
C THR A 62 7.89 -2.10 9.93
N MET A 63 6.92 -1.19 9.76
CA MET A 63 7.19 0.21 9.46
C MET A 63 7.99 0.89 10.58
N LYS A 64 7.63 0.70 11.85
CA LYS A 64 8.39 1.25 12.98
C LYS A 64 9.84 0.76 13.00
N LYS A 65 10.09 -0.49 12.59
CA LYS A 65 11.44 -1.04 12.48
C LYS A 65 12.21 -0.47 11.29
N GLU A 66 11.56 -0.31 10.15
CA GLU A 66 12.19 0.21 8.93
C GLU A 66 12.57 1.69 9.04
N PHE A 67 11.64 2.49 9.57
CA PHE A 67 11.79 3.94 9.71
C PHE A 67 12.30 4.36 11.09
N SER A 68 13.01 3.50 11.82
CA SER A 68 13.70 3.90 13.05
C SER A 68 15.04 4.56 12.74
N VAL A 69 15.45 5.53 13.56
CA VAL A 69 16.82 6.09 13.53
C VAL A 69 17.88 5.00 13.48
N SER A 70 17.76 3.99 14.34
CA SER A 70 18.74 2.90 14.44
C SER A 70 18.86 2.08 13.14
N SER A 71 17.75 1.84 12.43
CA SER A 71 17.77 1.14 11.16
C SER A 71 18.39 2.00 10.06
N LEU A 72 18.01 3.27 9.95
CA LEU A 72 18.54 4.16 8.91
C LEU A 72 20.05 4.40 9.09
N LEU A 73 20.52 4.61 10.31
CA LEU A 73 21.96 4.70 10.61
C LEU A 73 22.71 3.41 10.27
N ARG A 74 22.09 2.24 10.52
CA ARG A 74 22.69 0.95 10.14
C ARG A 74 22.81 0.81 8.63
N GLU A 75 21.76 1.13 7.87
CA GLU A 75 21.81 1.09 6.40
C GLU A 75 22.87 2.05 5.84
N TYR A 76 22.98 3.26 6.41
CA TYR A 76 24.04 4.22 6.06
C TYR A 76 25.45 3.66 6.28
N LYS A 77 25.71 3.06 7.45
CA LYS A 77 26.99 2.44 7.79
C LYS A 77 27.36 1.29 6.85
N HIS A 78 26.37 0.59 6.30
CA HIS A 78 26.56 -0.43 5.26
C HIS A 78 26.68 0.15 3.84
N GLY A 79 26.80 1.47 3.70
CA GLY A 79 26.99 2.15 2.42
C GLY A 79 25.70 2.34 1.61
N LYS A 80 24.53 1.96 2.14
CA LYS A 80 23.26 2.20 1.46
C LYS A 80 22.82 3.64 1.68
N ARG A 81 22.91 4.43 0.61
CA ARG A 81 22.50 5.84 0.60
C ARG A 81 21.09 6.07 0.07
N PHE A 82 20.56 5.13 -0.69
CA PHE A 82 19.24 5.25 -1.31
C PHE A 82 18.37 4.07 -0.90
N LEU A 83 17.24 4.35 -0.26
CA LEU A 83 16.29 3.36 0.23
C LEU A 83 14.91 3.64 -0.36
N VAL A 84 14.17 2.58 -0.69
CA VAL A 84 12.81 2.67 -1.20
C VAL A 84 11.94 1.65 -0.50
N TYR A 85 10.86 2.13 0.12
CA TYR A 85 9.87 1.33 0.81
C TYR A 85 8.50 1.54 0.17
N ARG A 86 7.69 0.48 0.15
CA ARG A 86 6.28 0.55 -0.24
C ARG A 86 5.43 0.29 0.99
N CYS A 87 4.68 1.31 1.40
CA CYS A 87 3.82 1.25 2.57
C CYS A 87 2.39 0.98 2.12
N HIS A 88 1.86 -0.19 2.51
CA HIS A 88 0.47 -0.55 2.26
C HIS A 88 -0.41 0.02 3.38
N LEU A 89 -1.16 1.05 3.03
CA LEU A 89 -1.89 1.91 3.96
C LEU A 89 -3.40 1.85 3.72
N VAL A 90 -4.10 2.40 4.71
CA VAL A 90 -5.51 2.15 4.97
C VAL A 90 -6.07 3.47 5.52
N ASN A 91 -6.82 4.21 4.69
CA ASN A 91 -7.56 5.41 5.14
C ASN A 91 -9.07 5.22 4.91
N ARG A 92 -9.86 5.18 5.99
CA ARG A 92 -11.30 4.84 5.98
C ARG A 92 -11.58 3.55 5.19
N ASP A 93 -12.21 3.65 4.02
CA ASP A 93 -12.54 2.51 3.17
C ASP A 93 -11.55 2.37 1.99
N MET A 94 -10.59 3.27 1.81
CA MET A 94 -9.68 3.26 0.65
C MET A 94 -8.34 2.60 0.99
N MET A 95 -7.92 1.66 0.15
CA MET A 95 -6.53 1.17 0.15
C MET A 95 -5.65 2.27 -0.44
N LEU A 96 -4.51 2.51 0.19
CA LEU A 96 -3.50 3.44 -0.26
C LEU A 96 -2.16 2.70 -0.36
N VAL A 97 -1.33 3.08 -1.31
CA VAL A 97 0.05 2.63 -1.37
C VAL A 97 0.94 3.85 -1.52
N ASP A 98 1.70 4.13 -0.46
CA ASP A 98 2.67 5.21 -0.47
C ASP A 98 4.06 4.64 -0.71
N LYS A 99 4.80 5.25 -1.63
CA LYS A 99 6.22 4.96 -1.85
C LYS A 99 7.03 5.96 -1.05
N VAL A 100 7.85 5.45 -0.14
CA VAL A 100 8.77 6.26 0.66
C VAL A 100 10.18 6.07 0.12
N THR A 101 10.74 7.14 -0.43
CA THR A 101 12.11 7.17 -0.92
C THR A 101 12.96 7.97 0.06
N ILE A 102 14.08 7.40 0.51
CA ILE A 102 14.98 8.05 1.47
C ILE A 102 16.37 8.13 0.86
N TYR A 103 16.93 9.34 0.82
CA TYR A 103 18.31 9.59 0.49
C TYR A 103 19.09 9.99 1.75
N LEU A 104 20.01 9.14 2.17
CA LEU A 104 20.88 9.33 3.34
C LEU A 104 22.21 9.92 2.90
N PHE A 105 22.69 10.93 3.61
CA PHE A 105 23.96 11.59 3.35
C PHE A 105 24.56 12.11 4.66
N GLU A 106 25.83 12.50 4.62
CA GLU A 106 26.48 13.11 5.77
C GLU A 106 26.66 14.60 5.49
N ASN A 107 26.26 15.39 6.46
CA ASN A 107 26.49 16.82 6.45
C ASN A 107 27.97 17.07 6.72
N THR A 108 28.69 17.59 5.72
CA THR A 108 30.14 17.79 5.80
C THR A 108 30.57 18.83 6.83
N VAL A 109 29.65 19.65 7.33
CA VAL A 109 29.94 20.69 8.34
C VAL A 109 29.81 20.14 9.76
N THR A 110 28.76 19.35 10.02
CA THR A 110 28.45 18.83 11.36
C THR A 110 28.91 17.40 11.59
N GLY A 111 29.18 16.64 10.51
CA GLY A 111 29.43 15.19 10.56
C GLY A 111 28.17 14.37 10.86
N HIS A 112 27.00 14.99 10.93
CA HIS A 112 25.75 14.30 11.18
C HIS A 112 25.28 13.55 9.94
N VAL A 113 24.62 12.41 10.14
CA VAL A 113 23.91 11.71 9.07
C VAL A 113 22.53 12.35 8.96
N GLU A 114 22.21 12.84 7.77
CA GLU A 114 20.94 13.47 7.44
C GLU A 114 20.20 12.67 6.35
N ALA A 115 18.91 12.92 6.20
CA ALA A 115 18.07 12.29 5.19
C ALA A 115 17.15 13.27 4.47
N GLN A 116 17.00 13.09 3.16
CA GLN A 116 15.85 13.58 2.42
C GLN A 116 14.87 12.43 2.19
N MET A 117 13.68 12.55 2.76
CA MET A 117 12.59 11.58 2.62
C MET A 117 11.48 12.15 1.73
N PHE A 118 11.06 11.39 0.73
CA PHE A 118 9.97 11.72 -0.18
C PHE A 118 8.87 10.69 -0.04
N ILE A 119 7.62 11.14 0.12
CA ILE A 119 6.44 10.28 0.24
C ILE A 119 5.52 10.56 -0.94
N GLU A 120 5.39 9.58 -1.82
CA GLU A 120 4.63 9.65 -3.07
C GLU A 120 3.40 8.74 -2.98
N ASP A 121 2.22 9.25 -3.37
CA ASP A 121 1.04 8.41 -3.57
C ASP A 121 1.18 7.63 -4.87
N ILE A 122 1.42 6.32 -4.78
CA ILE A 122 1.51 5.44 -5.93
C ILE A 122 0.30 4.51 -6.01
N THR A 123 -0.80 4.83 -5.34
CA THR A 123 -1.96 3.93 -5.23
C THR A 123 -2.48 3.54 -6.61
N GLN A 124 -2.76 4.49 -7.51
CA GLN A 124 -3.27 4.14 -8.85
C GLN A 124 -2.25 3.33 -9.66
N GLU A 125 -0.99 3.76 -9.69
CA GLU A 125 0.08 3.05 -10.41
C GLU A 125 0.26 1.61 -9.91
N TYR A 126 0.25 1.42 -8.59
CA TYR A 126 0.33 0.09 -7.99
C TYR A 126 -0.86 -0.78 -8.41
N LEU A 127 -2.08 -0.23 -8.36
CA LEU A 127 -3.29 -0.95 -8.74
C LEU A 127 -3.29 -1.29 -10.24
N ASP A 128 -2.84 -0.37 -11.10
CA ASP A 128 -2.74 -0.58 -12.54
C ASP A 128 -1.69 -1.65 -12.86
N ASN A 129 -0.54 -1.62 -12.20
CA ASN A 129 0.51 -2.64 -12.38
C ASN A 129 0.02 -4.04 -11.97
N VAL A 130 -0.58 -4.18 -10.77
CA VAL A 130 -1.15 -5.45 -10.33
C VAL A 130 -2.28 -5.91 -11.26
N THR A 131 -3.13 -4.98 -11.71
CA THR A 131 -4.22 -5.29 -12.64
C THR A 131 -3.66 -5.76 -13.99
N ASN A 132 -2.64 -5.09 -14.53
CA ASN A 132 -2.00 -5.47 -15.79
C ASN A 132 -1.30 -6.82 -15.67
N GLU A 133 -0.54 -7.08 -14.61
CA GLU A 133 0.10 -8.38 -14.37
C GLU A 133 -0.92 -9.53 -14.35
N VAL A 134 -2.10 -9.30 -13.76
CA VAL A 134 -3.19 -10.29 -13.75
C VAL A 134 -3.88 -10.38 -15.12
N LEU A 135 -4.18 -9.26 -15.78
CA LEU A 135 -4.89 -9.21 -17.07
C LEU A 135 -4.06 -9.80 -18.22
N TYR A 136 -2.76 -9.54 -18.28
CA TYR A 136 -1.90 -10.12 -19.31
C TYR A 136 -1.75 -11.64 -19.19
N GLN A 137 -2.20 -12.23 -18.08
CA GLN A 137 -2.07 -13.66 -17.86
C GLN A 137 -3.31 -14.47 -18.21
N LYS A 138 -4.57 -13.97 -18.14
CA LYS A 138 -5.78 -14.75 -18.52
C LYS A 138 -7.02 -13.90 -18.87
N ASP A 139 -7.92 -14.50 -19.68
CA ASP A 139 -9.29 -14.04 -19.95
C ASP A 139 -10.23 -14.20 -18.73
N TYR A 140 -10.03 -13.40 -17.70
CA TYR A 140 -10.87 -13.48 -16.49
C TYR A 140 -12.25 -12.85 -16.70
N LYS A 141 -13.32 -13.61 -16.45
CA LYS A 141 -14.72 -13.11 -16.42
C LYS A 141 -14.94 -12.03 -15.33
N LEU A 142 -14.13 -12.05 -14.27
CA LEU A 142 -14.22 -11.14 -13.12
C LEU A 142 -12.82 -10.89 -12.55
N LEU A 143 -12.47 -9.61 -12.34
CA LEU A 143 -11.23 -9.21 -11.69
C LEU A 143 -11.50 -8.19 -10.59
N SER A 144 -11.01 -8.47 -9.40
CA SER A 144 -11.24 -7.65 -8.22
C SER A 144 -10.05 -7.62 -7.28
N LEU A 145 -9.91 -6.52 -6.56
CA LEU A 145 -8.95 -6.39 -5.48
C LEU A 145 -9.66 -6.53 -4.14
N ILE A 146 -9.13 -7.38 -3.27
CA ILE A 146 -9.71 -7.71 -1.97
C ILE A 146 -8.77 -7.21 -0.89
N SER A 147 -9.29 -6.45 0.06
CA SER A 147 -8.58 -6.11 1.28
C SER A 147 -9.01 -7.08 2.38
N LEU A 148 -8.18 -8.08 2.66
CA LEU A 148 -8.50 -9.14 3.65
C LEU A 148 -8.75 -8.58 5.05
N ASP A 149 -8.00 -7.54 5.47
CA ASP A 149 -8.09 -6.96 6.82
C ASP A 149 -9.34 -6.11 7.03
N ARG A 150 -9.92 -5.62 5.94
CA ARG A 150 -11.08 -4.73 5.95
C ARG A 150 -12.34 -5.38 5.45
N GLU A 151 -12.22 -6.59 4.92
CA GLU A 151 -13.31 -7.35 4.34
C GLU A 151 -14.05 -6.57 3.23
N ILE A 152 -13.31 -5.83 2.39
CA ILE A 152 -13.85 -5.07 1.26
C ILE A 152 -13.27 -5.56 -0.07
N ILE A 153 -14.03 -5.34 -1.13
CA ILE A 153 -13.68 -5.69 -2.51
C ILE A 153 -13.92 -4.52 -3.46
N ASN A 154 -13.03 -4.38 -4.45
CA ASN A 154 -13.12 -3.40 -5.51
C ASN A 154 -13.02 -4.11 -6.86
N PHE A 155 -14.10 -4.06 -7.65
CA PHE A 155 -14.12 -4.67 -8.97
C PHE A 155 -13.43 -3.79 -10.01
N ARG A 156 -12.40 -4.35 -10.67
CA ARG A 156 -11.64 -3.70 -11.73
C ARG A 156 -12.20 -4.05 -13.10
N SER A 157 -12.50 -5.33 -13.31
CA SER A 157 -13.28 -5.79 -14.43
C SER A 157 -14.38 -6.74 -13.97
N CYS A 158 -15.51 -6.67 -14.65
CA CYS A 158 -16.63 -7.58 -14.48
C CYS A 158 -17.30 -7.69 -15.85
N HIS A 159 -17.28 -8.90 -16.40
CA HIS A 159 -17.94 -9.33 -17.64
C HIS A 159 -19.05 -10.34 -17.34
N LEU A 160 -19.47 -10.44 -16.08
CA LEU A 160 -20.63 -11.23 -15.69
C LEU A 160 -21.90 -10.48 -16.10
N GLU A 161 -22.74 -11.13 -16.90
CA GLU A 161 -24.05 -10.63 -17.32
C GLU A 161 -25.01 -10.58 -16.10
N ASP A 162 -26.08 -9.78 -16.14
CA ASP A 162 -27.13 -9.78 -15.11
C ASP A 162 -26.75 -9.43 -13.65
N ILE A 163 -25.58 -8.82 -13.41
CA ILE A 163 -25.25 -8.19 -12.12
C ILE A 163 -24.89 -6.70 -12.29
N ASP A 164 -25.60 -5.83 -11.56
CA ASP A 164 -25.18 -4.43 -11.35
C ASP A 164 -24.11 -4.32 -10.25
N ILE A 165 -22.86 -4.56 -10.63
CA ILE A 165 -21.70 -4.29 -9.79
C ILE A 165 -21.09 -2.93 -10.19
N LYS A 166 -21.06 -2.01 -9.23
CA LYS A 166 -20.36 -0.73 -9.38
C LYS A 166 -18.84 -0.97 -9.42
N LYS A 167 -18.28 -0.94 -10.63
CA LYS A 167 -16.82 -0.98 -10.88
C LYS A 167 -16.13 0.19 -10.17
N ARG A 168 -14.87 -0.03 -9.75
CA ARG A 168 -14.02 0.96 -9.08
C ARG A 168 -14.61 1.54 -7.78
N LYS A 169 -15.61 0.89 -7.18
CA LYS A 169 -16.13 1.23 -5.84
C LYS A 169 -15.86 0.11 -4.85
N ASN A 170 -15.59 0.50 -3.61
CA ASN A 170 -15.43 -0.44 -2.51
C ASN A 170 -16.80 -0.88 -2.03
N ILE A 171 -17.00 -2.19 -1.94
CA ILE A 171 -18.19 -2.78 -1.36
C ILE A 171 -17.79 -3.85 -0.34
N PRO A 172 -18.65 -4.17 0.64
CA PRO A 172 -18.40 -5.26 1.57
C PRO A 172 -18.17 -6.57 0.81
N TYR A 173 -17.08 -7.27 1.13
CA TYR A 173 -16.67 -8.50 0.45
C TYR A 173 -17.77 -9.57 0.52
N LYS A 174 -18.34 -9.76 1.70
CA LYS A 174 -19.41 -10.75 1.91
C LYS A 174 -20.60 -10.51 0.97
N LYS A 175 -21.07 -9.27 0.86
CA LYS A 175 -22.16 -8.89 -0.03
C LYS A 175 -21.84 -9.19 -1.49
N ALA A 176 -20.60 -8.92 -1.90
CA ALA A 176 -20.14 -9.18 -3.25
C ALA A 176 -20.04 -10.68 -3.55
N ALA A 177 -19.47 -11.46 -2.63
CA ALA A 177 -19.33 -12.90 -2.76
C ALA A 177 -20.69 -13.60 -2.83
N GLU A 178 -21.65 -13.18 -2.00
CA GLU A 178 -23.03 -13.66 -2.04
C GLU A 178 -23.73 -13.30 -3.36
N LEU A 179 -23.53 -12.08 -3.86
CA LEU A 179 -24.10 -11.62 -5.13
C LEU A 179 -23.59 -12.45 -6.32
N VAL A 180 -22.27 -12.65 -6.42
CA VAL A 180 -21.65 -13.49 -7.45
C VAL A 180 -22.09 -14.95 -7.31
N CYS A 181 -22.13 -15.47 -6.08
CA CYS A 181 -22.56 -16.83 -5.79
C CYS A 181 -24.02 -17.09 -6.18
N GLY A 182 -24.91 -16.12 -5.92
CA GLY A 182 -26.34 -16.25 -6.20
C GLY A 182 -26.68 -16.30 -7.68
N HIS A 183 -25.93 -15.58 -8.52
CA HIS A 183 -26.26 -15.41 -9.94
C HIS A 183 -25.40 -16.25 -10.89
N HIS A 184 -24.12 -16.47 -10.58
CA HIS A 184 -23.18 -17.11 -11.53
C HIS A 184 -22.58 -18.42 -11.04
N ILE A 185 -22.89 -18.85 -9.82
CA ILE A 185 -22.45 -20.14 -9.32
C ILE A 185 -23.63 -21.10 -9.32
N HIS A 186 -23.46 -22.23 -10.02
CA HIS A 186 -24.43 -23.30 -10.07
C HIS A 186 -24.82 -23.73 -8.65
N PRO A 187 -26.12 -23.96 -8.34
CA PRO A 187 -26.59 -24.24 -6.98
C PRO A 187 -25.77 -25.30 -6.22
N ASN A 188 -25.37 -26.37 -6.91
CA ASN A 188 -24.60 -27.47 -6.31
C ASN A 188 -23.16 -27.09 -5.91
N ASP A 189 -22.61 -26.03 -6.49
CA ASP A 189 -21.24 -25.58 -6.24
C ASP A 189 -21.15 -24.37 -5.27
N ARG A 190 -22.30 -23.81 -4.87
CA ARG A 190 -22.35 -22.58 -4.05
C ARG A 190 -21.64 -22.71 -2.72
N GLU A 191 -21.89 -23.80 -2.00
CA GLU A 191 -21.25 -24.06 -0.70
C GLU A 191 -19.73 -24.22 -0.84
N ARG A 192 -19.30 -24.94 -1.88
CA ARG A 192 -17.88 -25.14 -2.21
C ARG A 192 -17.21 -23.83 -2.62
N PHE A 193 -17.90 -23.00 -3.39
CA PHE A 193 -17.42 -21.68 -3.78
C PHE A 193 -17.21 -20.81 -2.54
N LEU A 194 -18.25 -20.63 -1.71
CA LEU A 194 -18.18 -19.77 -0.52
C LEU A 194 -17.14 -20.24 0.50
N SER A 195 -16.97 -21.54 0.68
CA SER A 195 -15.92 -22.08 1.57
C SER A 195 -14.50 -21.81 1.06
N LYS A 196 -14.29 -21.83 -0.27
CA LYS A 196 -12.99 -21.54 -0.91
C LYS A 196 -12.73 -20.05 -1.15
N THR A 197 -13.75 -19.21 -1.13
CA THR A 197 -13.62 -17.76 -1.27
C THR A 197 -13.85 -17.04 0.07
N ASN A 198 -13.95 -17.76 1.18
CA ASN A 198 -13.96 -17.20 2.52
C ASN A 198 -12.65 -16.42 2.80
N LEU A 199 -12.74 -15.22 3.38
CA LEU A 199 -11.56 -14.41 3.72
C LEU A 199 -10.56 -15.12 4.64
N THR A 200 -11.02 -15.91 5.61
CA THR A 200 -10.17 -16.74 6.48
C THR A 200 -9.41 -17.79 5.67
N PHE A 201 -10.08 -18.43 4.72
CA PHE A 201 -9.47 -19.41 3.83
C PHE A 201 -8.44 -18.75 2.90
N LEU A 202 -8.80 -17.61 2.29
CA LEU A 202 -7.92 -16.83 1.44
C LEU A 202 -6.67 -16.38 2.19
N ARG A 203 -6.83 -15.80 3.39
CA ARG A 203 -5.74 -15.36 4.25
C ARG A 203 -4.77 -16.51 4.56
N LYS A 204 -5.29 -17.62 5.08
CA LYS A 204 -4.49 -18.81 5.40
C LYS A 204 -3.72 -19.31 4.17
N THR A 205 -4.40 -19.43 3.04
CA THR A 205 -3.80 -19.93 1.79
C THR A 205 -2.71 -19.00 1.26
N MET A 206 -2.92 -17.68 1.33
CA MET A 206 -1.96 -16.67 0.87
C MET A 206 -0.72 -16.65 1.76
N GLU A 207 -0.89 -16.75 3.08
CA GLU A 207 0.19 -16.81 4.06
C GLU A 207 1.02 -18.10 3.91
N GLU A 208 0.37 -19.26 3.79
CA GLU A 208 1.05 -20.56 3.64
C GLU A 208 1.86 -20.66 2.34
N LYS A 209 1.37 -20.03 1.26
CA LYS A 209 1.99 -20.14 -0.07
C LYS A 209 2.85 -18.93 -0.46
N GLY A 210 2.91 -17.89 0.38
CA GLY A 210 3.61 -16.64 0.06
C GLY A 210 3.07 -15.93 -1.19
N MET A 211 1.77 -16.06 -1.49
CA MET A 211 1.14 -15.52 -2.71
C MET A 211 0.30 -14.27 -2.42
N HIS A 212 0.26 -13.34 -3.37
CA HIS A 212 -0.55 -12.11 -3.30
C HIS A 212 -1.81 -12.15 -4.17
N SER A 213 -2.04 -13.24 -4.91
CA SER A 213 -3.20 -13.42 -5.77
C SER A 213 -3.81 -14.81 -5.61
N PHE A 214 -5.09 -14.93 -5.94
CA PHE A 214 -5.85 -16.18 -5.90
C PHE A 214 -6.79 -16.24 -7.10
N ALA A 215 -6.86 -17.41 -7.75
CA ALA A 215 -7.80 -17.66 -8.84
C ALA A 215 -8.80 -18.74 -8.39
N ALA A 216 -10.09 -18.39 -8.42
CA ALA A 216 -11.16 -19.36 -8.30
C ALA A 216 -11.58 -19.78 -9.71
N GLN A 217 -11.49 -21.08 -10.01
CA GLN A 217 -12.11 -21.64 -11.20
C GLN A 217 -13.50 -22.14 -10.83
N THR A 218 -14.50 -21.63 -11.54
CA THR A 218 -15.80 -22.28 -11.62
C THR A 218 -15.70 -23.32 -12.72
N THR A 219 -16.08 -24.56 -12.44
CA THR A 219 -16.28 -25.54 -13.51
C THR A 219 -17.40 -25.00 -14.40
N ASP A 220 -17.05 -24.58 -15.62
CA ASP A 220 -18.06 -24.26 -16.63
C ASP A 220 -18.88 -25.54 -16.89
N SER A 221 -20.19 -25.44 -16.72
CA SER A 221 -21.18 -26.40 -17.22
C SER A 221 -21.85 -25.83 -18.45
#